data_AF-A0A4Q7ED18-F1
#
_entry.id   AF-A0A4Q7ED18-F1
#
_cell.length_a   1.000
_cell.length_b   1.000
_cell.length_c   1.000
_cell.angle_alpha   90.00
_cell.angle_beta   90.00
_cell.angle_gamma   90.00
#
_symmetry.space_group_name_H-M   'P 1'
#
loop_
_entity.id
_entity.type
_entity.pdbx_description
1 polymer ?
#
loop_
_entity_poly.entity_id
_entity_poly.type
_entity_poly.pdbx_seq_one_letter_code
_entity_poly.pdbx_strand_id
1 'polypeptide(L)'
;MLLIGGIAALTNPLLGAGIAAKALLPGVAGIVSKFTLRPAAQTLAERKKGEAIRQAEENILREFSDASTVKVINPILQQLDLALRTTENQHDPLLDFNFSTLEIKELDGDKWQVLTEIAMYHIYKDIYHDPTLYKQAQLGPEDIRWFHVLFNDLKST
;
A
#
# COMPACT_ATOMS: atom_id res chain seq x y z
N MET A 1 5.26 3.65 13.60
CA MET A 1 5.49 2.33 14.23
C MET A 1 4.22 1.47 14.35
N LEU A 2 3.00 2.05 14.42
CA LEU A 2 1.73 1.28 14.42
C LEU A 2 1.37 0.67 13.06
N LEU A 3 1.72 1.33 11.96
CA LEU A 3 1.40 0.87 10.59
C LEU A 3 2.13 -0.44 10.23
N ILE A 4 3.37 -0.61 10.68
CA ILE A 4 4.17 -1.83 10.44
C ILE A 4 3.65 -3.00 11.32
N GLY A 5 3.19 -2.71 12.54
CA GLY A 5 2.58 -3.71 13.42
C GLY A 5 1.25 -4.25 12.91
N GLY A 6 0.42 -3.41 12.28
CA GLY A 6 -0.85 -3.82 11.66
C GLY A 6 -0.65 -4.76 10.47
N ILE A 7 0.34 -4.48 9.62
CA ILE A 7 0.66 -5.32 8.45
C ILE A 7 1.27 -6.67 8.87
N ALA A 8 2.06 -6.71 9.96
CA ALA A 8 2.63 -7.95 10.48
C ALA A 8 1.58 -8.89 11.10
N ALA A 9 0.50 -8.35 11.69
CA ALA A 9 -0.59 -9.16 12.26
C ALA A 9 -1.42 -9.90 11.20
N LEU A 10 -1.52 -9.35 9.98
CA LEU A 10 -2.19 -9.99 8.84
C LEU A 10 -1.42 -11.20 8.28
N THR A 11 -0.10 -11.20 8.42
CA THR A 11 0.77 -12.25 7.86
C THR A 11 1.20 -13.29 8.90
N ASN A 12 1.30 -12.91 10.18
CA ASN A 12 1.56 -13.85 11.27
C ASN A 12 0.97 -13.33 12.61
N PRO A 13 -0.20 -13.85 13.01
CA PRO A 13 -0.91 -13.42 14.23
C PRO A 13 -0.06 -13.55 15.52
N LEU A 14 0.84 -14.55 15.61
CA LEU A 14 1.69 -14.76 16.78
C LEU A 14 2.80 -13.70 16.90
N LEU A 15 3.36 -13.26 15.76
CA LEU A 15 4.33 -12.16 15.72
C LEU A 15 3.69 -10.81 16.05
N GLY A 16 2.48 -10.56 15.54
CA GLY A 16 1.70 -9.34 15.84
C GLY A 16 1.35 -9.21 17.32
N ALA A 17 0.93 -10.32 17.96
CA ALA A 17 0.63 -10.35 19.39
C ALA A 17 1.85 -10.02 20.27
N GLY A 18 3.05 -10.50 19.91
CA GLY A 18 4.28 -10.26 20.65
C GLY A 18 4.74 -8.80 20.66
N ILE A 19 4.53 -8.08 19.57
CA ILE A 19 4.89 -6.66 19.45
C ILE A 19 3.91 -5.78 20.22
N ALA A 20 2.61 -6.08 20.19
CA ALA A 20 1.60 -5.39 20.98
C ALA A 20 1.82 -5.55 22.50
N ALA A 21 2.18 -6.76 22.94
CA ALA A 21 2.46 -7.03 24.36
C ALA A 21 3.65 -6.21 24.90
N LYS A 22 4.70 -6.00 24.11
CA LYS A 22 5.89 -5.25 24.53
C LYS A 22 5.63 -3.74 24.71
N ALA A 23 4.66 -3.19 23.99
CA ALA A 23 4.25 -1.79 24.11
C ALA A 23 3.31 -1.53 25.31
N LEU A 24 2.71 -2.58 25.87
CA LEU A 24 1.74 -2.50 26.96
C LEU A 24 2.35 -2.72 28.36
N LEU A 25 3.65 -3.00 28.47
CA LEU A 25 4.30 -3.17 29.78
C LEU A 25 4.67 -1.81 30.37
N PRO A 26 3.99 -1.32 31.44
CA PRO A 26 4.41 -0.12 32.14
C PRO A 26 5.65 -0.45 32.97
N GLY A 27 6.68 0.38 32.83
CA GLY A 27 7.92 0.29 33.60
C GLY A 27 7.69 0.27 35.12
N VAL A 28 8.51 -0.51 35.79
CA VAL A 28 8.53 -0.78 37.22
C VAL A 28 8.89 0.49 38.00
N ALA A 29 7.94 1.37 38.31
CA ALA A 29 8.21 2.51 39.18
C ALA A 29 6.95 2.93 39.96
N GLY A 30 6.92 2.57 41.24
CA GLY A 30 6.09 3.26 42.22
C GLY A 30 4.84 2.52 42.69
N ILE A 31 5.00 1.48 43.53
CA ILE A 31 3.92 1.12 44.46
C ILE A 31 4.51 0.79 45.85
N VAL A 32 4.83 1.84 46.61
CA VAL A 32 5.22 1.81 48.03
C VAL A 32 4.04 2.15 48.98
N SER A 33 2.82 2.44 48.51
CA SER A 33 1.69 2.80 49.40
C SER A 33 0.81 1.62 49.88
N LYS A 34 1.30 0.39 49.74
CA LYS A 34 0.52 -0.85 49.87
C LYS A 34 0.40 -1.31 51.33
N PHE A 35 -0.62 -0.93 52.12
CA PHE A 35 -1.07 -1.82 53.21
C PHE A 35 -2.55 -1.75 53.67
N THR A 36 -3.44 -0.93 53.10
CA THR A 36 -4.84 -0.89 53.61
C THR A 36 -5.96 -0.95 52.57
N LEU A 37 -5.69 -0.77 51.27
CA LEU A 37 -6.74 -0.71 50.22
C LEU A 37 -6.63 -1.77 49.12
N ARG A 38 -5.69 -2.72 49.24
CA ARG A 38 -5.30 -3.66 48.17
C ARG A 38 -6.44 -4.50 47.58
N PRO A 39 -7.30 -5.20 48.35
CA PRO A 39 -8.22 -6.16 47.75
C PRO A 39 -9.30 -5.50 46.90
N ALA A 40 -9.90 -4.42 47.42
CA ALA A 40 -10.96 -3.67 46.76
C ALA A 40 -10.44 -2.85 45.56
N ALA A 41 -9.24 -2.25 45.69
CA ALA A 41 -8.61 -1.54 44.58
C ALA A 41 -8.17 -2.49 43.46
N GLN A 42 -7.72 -3.71 43.79
CA GLN A 42 -7.35 -4.74 42.81
C GLN A 42 -8.57 -5.27 42.06
N THR A 43 -9.70 -5.54 42.73
CA THR A 43 -10.93 -5.99 42.05
C THR A 43 -11.51 -4.91 41.13
N LEU A 44 -11.46 -3.64 41.53
CA LEU A 44 -11.90 -2.53 40.68
C LEU A 44 -10.97 -2.32 39.48
N ALA A 45 -9.65 -2.44 39.69
CA ALA A 45 -8.66 -2.34 38.63
C ALA A 45 -8.77 -3.50 37.63
N GLU A 46 -9.01 -4.72 38.09
CA GLU A 46 -9.21 -5.87 37.20
C GLU A 46 -10.51 -5.78 36.40
N ARG A 47 -11.61 -5.30 36.99
CA ARG A 47 -12.85 -5.02 36.24
C ARG A 47 -12.65 -3.94 35.18
N LYS A 48 -12.03 -2.81 35.54
CA LYS A 48 -11.69 -1.75 34.57
C LYS A 48 -10.76 -2.25 33.47
N LYS A 49 -9.83 -3.15 33.79
CA LYS A 49 -8.95 -3.78 32.81
C LYS A 49 -9.71 -4.68 31.85
N GLY A 50 -10.62 -5.52 32.36
CA GLY A 50 -11.48 -6.37 31.53
C GLY A 50 -12.40 -5.56 30.61
N GLU A 51 -12.96 -4.47 31.14
CA GLU A 51 -13.82 -3.57 30.38
C GLU A 51 -13.05 -2.79 29.30
N ALA A 52 -11.83 -2.33 29.62
CA ALA A 52 -10.94 -1.70 28.65
C ALA A 52 -10.50 -2.66 27.52
N ILE A 53 -10.23 -3.92 27.85
CA ILE A 53 -9.91 -4.96 26.84
C ILE A 53 -11.12 -5.19 25.94
N ARG A 54 -12.32 -5.39 26.52
CA ARG A 54 -13.56 -5.60 25.76
C ARG A 54 -13.87 -4.42 24.83
N GLN A 55 -13.67 -3.20 25.31
CA GLN A 55 -13.89 -2.00 24.52
C GLN A 55 -12.86 -1.82 23.40
N ALA A 56 -11.60 -2.21 23.63
CA ALA A 56 -10.59 -2.25 22.59
C ALA A 56 -10.91 -3.31 21.52
N GLU A 57 -11.36 -4.50 21.92
CA GLU A 57 -11.81 -5.55 20.99
C GLU A 57 -13.01 -5.09 20.15
N GLU A 58 -14.03 -4.50 20.77
CA GLU A 58 -15.19 -3.97 20.06
C GLU A 58 -14.82 -2.86 19.08
N ASN A 59 -13.87 -1.99 19.44
CA ASN A 59 -13.40 -0.92 18.55
C ASN A 59 -12.60 -1.49 17.37
N ILE A 60 -11.71 -2.46 17.60
CA ILE A 60 -10.96 -3.12 16.51
C ILE A 60 -11.92 -3.84 15.57
N LEU A 61 -12.90 -4.58 16.09
CA LEU A 61 -13.89 -5.28 15.28
C LEU A 61 -14.75 -4.30 14.47
N ARG A 62 -15.10 -3.15 15.05
CA ARG A 62 -15.83 -2.08 14.35
C ARG A 62 -14.97 -1.45 13.25
N GLU A 63 -13.74 -1.06 13.57
CA GLU A 63 -12.79 -0.51 12.59
C GLU A 63 -12.50 -1.50 11.46
N PHE A 64 -12.43 -2.80 11.73
CA PHE A 64 -12.23 -3.83 10.72
C PHE A 64 -13.51 -4.12 9.91
N SER A 65 -14.69 -4.06 10.54
CA SER A 65 -15.98 -4.18 9.86
C SER A 65 -16.28 -2.96 8.97
N ASP A 66 -15.82 -1.78 9.39
CA ASP A 66 -15.96 -0.52 8.67
C ASP A 66 -14.86 -0.35 7.60
N ALA A 67 -13.76 -1.10 7.70
CA ALA A 67 -12.70 -1.13 6.69
C ALA A 67 -13.20 -1.82 5.42
N SER A 68 -13.59 -1.03 4.41
CA SER A 68 -13.86 -1.53 3.07
C SER A 68 -12.55 -1.80 2.33
N THR A 69 -12.46 -2.94 1.64
CA THR A 69 -11.35 -3.19 0.71
C THR A 69 -11.66 -2.49 -0.60
N VAL A 70 -10.96 -1.39 -0.88
CA VAL A 70 -11.07 -0.67 -2.15
C VAL A 70 -10.12 -1.32 -3.16
N LYS A 71 -10.65 -1.81 -4.28
CA LYS A 71 -9.86 -2.25 -5.42
C LYS A 71 -9.70 -1.10 -6.40
N VAL A 72 -8.47 -0.62 -6.57
CA VAL A 72 -8.10 0.41 -7.55
C VAL A 72 -7.41 -0.25 -8.74
N ILE A 73 -7.75 0.18 -9.95
CA ILE A 73 -7.05 -0.19 -11.18
C ILE A 73 -6.31 1.05 -11.67
N ASN A 74 -5.01 0.91 -11.91
CA ASN A 74 -4.19 1.98 -12.45
C ASN A 74 -4.39 2.09 -13.97
N PRO A 75 -4.89 3.22 -14.49
CA PRO A 75 -5.17 3.39 -15.92
C PRO A 75 -3.95 3.21 -16.82
N ILE A 76 -2.78 3.70 -16.41
CA ILE A 76 -1.54 3.59 -17.19
C ILE A 76 -1.10 2.12 -17.28
N LEU A 77 -1.19 1.37 -16.18
CA LEU A 77 -0.88 -0.06 -16.20
C LEU A 77 -1.90 -0.87 -17.01
N GLN A 78 -3.16 -0.42 -17.07
CA GLN A 78 -4.16 -1.02 -17.94
C GLN A 78 -3.84 -0.77 -19.43
N GLN A 79 -3.39 0.45 -19.78
CA GLN A 79 -2.92 0.76 -21.12
C GLN A 79 -1.68 -0.06 -21.47
N LEU A 80 -0.75 -0.23 -20.54
CA LEU A 80 0.41 -1.12 -20.74
C LEU A 80 -0.01 -2.57 -20.99
N ASP A 81 -0.97 -3.10 -20.22
CA ASP A 81 -1.46 -4.47 -20.43
C ASP A 81 -2.13 -4.63 -21.80
N LEU A 82 -2.85 -3.61 -22.28
CA LEU A 82 -3.44 -3.62 -23.61
C LEU A 82 -2.36 -3.59 -24.70
N ALA A 83 -1.40 -2.67 -24.57
CA ALA A 83 -0.27 -2.50 -25.48
C ALA A 83 0.51 -3.82 -25.66
N LEU A 84 0.91 -4.46 -24.56
CA LEU A 84 1.67 -5.72 -24.57
C LEU A 84 0.92 -6.93 -25.18
N ARG A 85 -0.40 -6.83 -25.38
CA ARG A 85 -1.23 -7.92 -25.93
C ARG A 85 -1.73 -7.64 -27.33
N THR A 86 -1.39 -6.50 -27.89
CA THR A 86 -1.88 -6.03 -29.18
C THR A 86 -0.70 -5.73 -30.12
N THR A 87 -1.02 -5.20 -31.28
CA THR A 87 -0.05 -4.75 -32.28
C THR A 87 -0.47 -3.35 -32.71
N GLU A 88 0.44 -2.61 -33.35
CA GLU A 88 0.19 -1.27 -33.89
C GLU A 88 -1.13 -1.12 -34.68
N ASN A 89 -1.53 -2.15 -35.43
CA ASN A 89 -2.79 -2.12 -36.21
C ASN A 89 -4.06 -2.30 -35.36
N GLN A 90 -3.92 -2.84 -34.15
CA GLN A 90 -5.03 -3.14 -33.23
C GLN A 90 -5.17 -2.07 -32.16
N HIS A 91 -4.06 -1.52 -31.69
CA HIS A 91 -4.00 -0.48 -30.67
C HIS A 91 -2.70 0.31 -30.83
N ASP A 92 -2.79 1.64 -30.89
CA ASP A 92 -1.64 2.53 -30.76
C ASP A 92 -1.85 3.42 -29.53
N PRO A 93 -1.06 3.24 -28.45
CA PRO A 93 -1.21 3.99 -27.20
C PRO A 93 -1.10 5.52 -27.34
N LEU A 94 -0.56 6.03 -28.45
CA LEU A 94 -0.44 7.46 -28.74
C LEU A 94 -1.57 8.02 -29.62
N LEU A 95 -2.23 7.17 -30.41
CA LEU A 95 -3.31 7.60 -31.31
C LEU A 95 -4.69 7.34 -30.70
N ASP A 96 -4.79 6.28 -29.91
CA ASP A 96 -6.02 5.91 -29.22
C ASP A 96 -6.23 6.77 -27.96
N PHE A 97 -7.35 6.52 -27.28
CA PHE A 97 -7.69 7.21 -26.04
C PHE A 97 -6.56 7.06 -25.01
N ASN A 98 -6.06 8.18 -24.48
CA ASN A 98 -5.01 8.18 -23.47
C ASN A 98 -5.59 7.87 -22.08
N PHE A 99 -5.22 6.73 -21.50
CA PHE A 99 -5.71 6.29 -20.20
C PHE A 99 -5.11 7.11 -19.07
N SER A 100 -3.97 7.78 -19.27
CA SER A 100 -3.35 8.61 -18.22
C SER A 100 -4.21 9.82 -17.83
N THR A 101 -5.21 10.18 -18.64
CA THR A 101 -6.17 11.25 -18.32
C THR A 101 -7.31 10.78 -17.42
N LEU A 102 -7.39 9.50 -17.08
CA LEU A 102 -8.42 8.95 -16.20
C LEU A 102 -8.06 9.20 -14.73
N GLU A 103 -9.03 9.70 -13.97
CA GLU A 103 -8.88 9.92 -12.53
C GLU A 103 -9.08 8.63 -11.72
N ILE A 104 -8.28 8.46 -10.68
CA ILE A 104 -8.50 7.46 -9.63
C ILE A 104 -9.06 8.20 -8.42
N LYS A 105 -10.39 8.14 -8.22
CA LYS A 105 -11.09 8.91 -7.17
C LYS A 105 -10.65 8.56 -5.75
N GLU A 106 -10.15 7.34 -5.55
CA GLU A 106 -9.73 6.83 -4.26
C GLU A 106 -8.29 7.21 -3.90
N LEU A 107 -7.55 7.84 -4.82
CA LEU A 107 -6.21 8.37 -4.58
C LEU A 107 -6.23 9.89 -4.63
N ASP A 108 -5.46 10.52 -3.73
CA ASP A 108 -5.41 11.97 -3.62
C ASP A 108 -4.50 12.60 -4.68
N GLY A 109 -5.11 13.35 -5.60
CA GLY A 109 -4.46 14.07 -6.69
C GLY A 109 -3.72 13.15 -7.68
N ASP A 110 -2.76 13.74 -8.41
CA ASP A 110 -2.16 13.09 -9.58
C ASP A 110 -0.81 12.43 -9.28
N LYS A 111 -0.42 12.35 -8.00
CA LYS A 111 0.87 11.75 -7.61
C LYS A 111 1.00 10.29 -8.03
N TRP A 112 -0.12 9.56 -8.07
CA TRP A 112 -0.13 8.17 -8.52
C TRP A 112 0.35 8.05 -9.96
N GLN A 113 0.06 9.05 -10.81
CA GLN A 113 0.42 9.06 -12.22
C GLN A 113 1.95 9.07 -12.35
N VAL A 114 2.59 10.09 -11.77
CA VAL A 114 4.05 10.27 -11.77
C VAL A 114 4.77 9.07 -11.17
N LEU A 115 4.28 8.54 -10.04
CA LEU A 115 4.87 7.35 -9.40
C LEU A 115 4.79 6.11 -10.29
N THR A 116 3.72 5.99 -11.07
CA THR A 116 3.54 4.87 -12.01
C THR A 116 4.49 4.99 -13.19
N GLU A 117 4.62 6.19 -13.75
CA GLU A 117 5.54 6.48 -14.86
C GLU A 117 7.00 6.23 -14.45
N ILE A 118 7.40 6.66 -13.24
CA ILE A 118 8.72 6.38 -12.66
C ILE A 118 8.95 4.87 -12.49
N ALA A 119 7.96 4.15 -11.95
CA ALA A 119 8.06 2.71 -11.77
C ALA A 119 8.22 1.99 -13.12
N MET A 120 7.41 2.37 -14.12
CA MET A 120 7.52 1.84 -15.47
C MET A 120 8.87 2.15 -16.11
N TYR A 121 9.37 3.38 -15.97
CA TYR A 121 10.69 3.76 -16.46
C TYR A 121 11.77 2.85 -15.86
N HIS A 122 11.79 2.66 -14.55
CA HIS A 122 12.81 1.81 -13.93
C HIS A 122 12.73 0.34 -14.30
N ILE A 123 11.54 -0.17 -14.64
CA ILE A 123 11.36 -1.54 -15.13
C ILE A 123 11.85 -1.67 -16.58
N TYR A 124 11.52 -0.71 -17.44
CA TYR A 124 11.78 -0.80 -18.87
C TYR A 124 13.03 -0.05 -19.34
N LYS A 125 13.71 0.74 -18.50
CA LYS A 125 14.84 1.60 -18.91
C LYS A 125 15.92 0.82 -19.66
N ASP A 126 16.29 -0.38 -19.23
CA ASP A 126 17.39 -1.11 -19.86
C ASP A 126 16.99 -1.57 -21.26
N ILE A 127 15.75 -2.04 -21.40
CA ILE A 127 15.15 -2.39 -22.70
C ILE A 127 15.05 -1.13 -23.56
N TYR A 128 14.50 -0.04 -23.03
CA TYR A 128 14.29 1.22 -23.72
C TYR A 128 15.57 1.78 -24.36
N HIS A 129 16.72 1.67 -23.67
CA HIS A 129 18.01 2.14 -24.18
C HIS A 129 18.74 1.13 -25.07
N ASP A 130 18.30 -0.13 -25.13
CA ASP A 130 18.89 -1.18 -25.96
C ASP A 130 17.86 -1.76 -26.95
N PRO A 131 17.84 -1.26 -28.20
CA PRO A 131 16.92 -1.74 -29.24
C PRO A 131 17.03 -3.23 -29.55
N THR A 132 18.14 -3.89 -29.20
CA THR A 132 18.29 -5.33 -29.42
C THR A 132 17.36 -6.16 -28.52
N LEU A 133 16.91 -5.59 -27.40
CA LEU A 133 16.03 -6.24 -26.42
C LEU A 133 14.54 -6.07 -26.73
N TYR A 134 14.14 -5.16 -27.63
CA TYR A 134 12.72 -4.88 -27.92
C TYR A 134 11.95 -6.13 -28.34
N LYS A 135 12.54 -6.94 -29.24
CA LYS A 135 11.92 -8.17 -29.72
C LYS A 135 11.75 -9.21 -28.61
N GLN A 136 12.71 -9.29 -27.68
CA GLN A 136 12.64 -10.21 -26.54
C GLN A 136 11.57 -9.76 -25.53
N ALA A 137 11.43 -8.45 -25.36
CA ALA A 137 10.43 -7.82 -24.50
C ALA A 137 9.03 -7.79 -25.12
N GLN A 138 8.86 -8.27 -26.36
CA GLN A 138 7.60 -8.20 -27.11
C GLN A 138 7.05 -6.78 -27.25
N LEU A 139 7.93 -5.78 -27.33
CA LEU A 139 7.54 -4.39 -27.52
C LEU A 139 7.50 -4.06 -29.03
N GLY A 140 6.35 -3.58 -29.47
CA GLY A 140 6.14 -3.06 -30.81
C GLY A 140 6.73 -1.65 -30.99
N PRO A 141 6.91 -1.19 -32.25
CA PRO A 141 7.36 0.18 -32.52
C PRO A 141 6.45 1.25 -31.87
N GLU A 142 5.15 1.00 -31.80
CA GLU A 142 4.14 1.81 -31.11
C GLU A 142 4.42 1.94 -29.61
N ASP A 143 4.79 0.85 -28.95
CA ASP A 143 5.09 0.84 -27.51
C ASP A 143 6.35 1.66 -27.22
N ILE A 144 7.37 1.54 -28.08
CA ILE A 144 8.62 2.30 -27.93
C ILE A 144 8.38 3.80 -28.14
N ARG A 145 7.54 4.18 -29.11
CA ARG A 145 7.13 5.59 -29.29
C ARG A 145 6.38 6.09 -28.06
N TRP A 146 5.46 5.28 -27.53
CA TRP A 146 4.72 5.63 -26.33
C TRP A 146 5.63 5.82 -25.12
N PHE A 147 6.56 4.90 -24.88
CA PHE A 147 7.58 5.02 -23.83
C PHE A 147 8.45 6.26 -24.00
N HIS A 148 8.73 6.67 -25.25
CA HIS A 148 9.47 7.90 -25.49
C HIS A 148 8.72 9.14 -24.97
N VAL A 149 7.41 9.19 -25.16
CA VAL A 149 6.55 10.27 -24.64
C VAL A 149 6.45 10.17 -23.12
N LEU A 150 6.14 8.99 -22.59
CA LEU A 150 5.92 8.76 -21.16
C LEU A 150 7.17 9.05 -20.32
N PHE A 151 8.34 8.69 -20.82
CA PHE A 151 9.60 8.85 -20.10
C PHE A 151 10.34 10.15 -20.44
N ASN A 152 9.79 11.00 -21.31
CA ASN A 152 10.48 12.20 -21.77
C ASN A 152 10.91 13.09 -20.59
N ASP A 153 10.00 13.32 -19.66
CA ASP A 153 10.21 14.23 -18.54
C ASP A 153 11.04 13.58 -17.42
N LEU A 154 11.12 12.24 -17.40
CA LEU A 154 11.85 11.45 -16.41
C LEU A 154 13.33 11.29 -16.72
N LYS A 155 13.78 11.55 -17.95
CA LYS A 155 15.20 11.47 -18.36
C LYS A 155 16.10 12.50 -17.66
N SER A 156 15.50 13.49 -17.00
CA SER A 156 16.19 14.64 -16.40
C SER A 156 16.36 14.57 -14.88
N THR A 157 15.84 13.51 -14.24
CA THR A 157 15.87 13.30 -12.77
C THR A 157 16.87 12.21 -12.40
#